data_AF-A0AA37L790-F1
#
_entry.id   AF-A0AA37L790-F1
#
_cell.length_a   1.000
_cell.length_b   1.000
_cell.length_c   1.000
_cell.angle_alpha   90.00
_cell.angle_beta   90.00
_cell.angle_gamma   90.00
#
_symmetry.space_group_name_H-M   'P 1'
#
loop_
_entity.id
_entity.type
_entity.pdbx_description
1 polymer ?
#
loop_
_entity_poly.entity_id
_entity_poly.type
_entity_poly.pdbx_seq_one_letter_code
_entity_poly.pdbx_strand_id
1 'polypeptide(L)'
;MIFCAINFRQAICDDARAVQGGASPDSQRHCVESMRRLIDSLIQQGVVDRADPQALASLIYGSLAEAAFWIADGEDGNARLAQAVDALELSLRGLLVKR
;
A
#
# COMPACT_ATOMS: atom_id res chain seq x y z
N MET A 1 -5.05 -8.72 -5.68
CA MET A 1 -5.72 -7.59 -5.02
C MET A 1 -4.76 -6.43 -4.71
N ILE A 2 -3.62 -6.61 -4.03
CA ILE A 2 -2.69 -5.48 -3.74
C ILE A 2 -1.85 -5.05 -4.96
N PHE A 3 -1.62 -5.96 -5.91
CA PHE A 3 -0.88 -5.63 -7.14
C PHE A 3 -1.69 -4.83 -8.17
N CYS A 4 -3.02 -4.74 -8.03
CA CYS A 4 -3.88 -4.08 -9.03
C CYS A 4 -4.05 -2.57 -8.77
N ALA A 5 -3.98 -2.13 -7.50
CA ALA A 5 -4.24 -0.72 -7.15
C ALA A 5 -3.08 0.24 -7.52
N ILE A 6 -1.86 -0.27 -7.74
CA ILE A 6 -0.65 0.57 -7.86
C ILE A 6 -0.16 0.71 -9.32
N ASN A 7 -0.67 -0.08 -10.27
CA ASN A 7 -0.23 -0.07 -11.68
C ASN A 7 -1.36 0.23 -12.69
N PHE A 8 -2.14 1.29 -12.46
CA PHE A 8 -3.11 1.76 -13.45
C PHE A 8 -2.45 2.67 -14.50
N ARG A 9 -1.68 2.07 -15.41
CA ARG A 9 -1.48 2.62 -16.76
C ARG A 9 -1.94 1.59 -17.78
N GLN A 10 -3.26 1.58 -17.97
CA GLN A 10 -4.03 0.93 -19.04
C GLN A 10 -3.64 -0.52 -19.41
N ALA A 11 -4.29 -1.51 -18.78
CA ALA A 11 -4.67 -2.77 -19.44
C ALA A 11 -5.60 -3.60 -18.54
N ILE A 12 -6.87 -3.69 -18.96
CA ILE A 12 -7.77 -4.85 -18.82
C ILE A 12 -8.09 -5.30 -17.37
N CYS A 13 -9.25 -4.87 -16.88
CA CYS A 13 -9.91 -5.34 -15.65
C CYS A 13 -10.94 -6.45 -15.94
N ASP A 14 -10.62 -7.44 -16.77
CA ASP A 14 -11.56 -8.53 -17.09
C ASP A 14 -11.47 -9.76 -16.15
N ASP A 15 -10.47 -9.83 -15.25
CA ASP A 15 -10.29 -11.00 -14.36
C ASP A 15 -10.66 -10.74 -12.89
N ALA A 16 -11.32 -9.62 -12.59
CA ALA A 16 -11.64 -9.23 -11.22
C ALA A 16 -12.71 -10.12 -10.55
N ARG A 17 -13.47 -10.92 -11.33
CA ARG A 17 -14.56 -11.75 -10.80
C ARG A 17 -14.13 -13.17 -10.38
N ALA A 18 -12.92 -13.61 -10.73
CA ALA A 18 -12.45 -14.98 -10.43
C ALA A 18 -11.59 -15.10 -9.16
N VAL A 19 -11.15 -13.99 -8.55
CA VAL A 19 -10.29 -13.99 -7.34
C VAL A 19 -11.07 -13.50 -6.11
N GLN A 20 -12.19 -14.17 -5.84
CA GLN A 20 -12.81 -14.13 -4.51
C GLN A 20 -12.05 -15.07 -3.56
N GLY A 21 -10.78 -14.73 -3.31
CA GLY A 21 -9.90 -15.47 -2.42
C GLY A 21 -8.74 -14.57 -2.04
N GLY A 22 -8.70 -14.15 -0.78
CA GLY A 22 -7.68 -13.24 -0.26
C GLY A 22 -6.27 -13.66 -0.65
N ALA A 23 -5.36 -12.69 -0.80
CA ALA A 23 -3.95 -12.99 -1.01
C ALA A 23 -3.50 -14.01 0.03
N SER A 24 -2.96 -15.16 -0.40
CA SER A 24 -2.50 -16.19 0.52
C SER A 24 -1.55 -15.60 1.56
N PRO A 25 -1.53 -16.11 2.81
CA PRO A 25 -0.66 -15.60 3.87
C PRO A 25 0.82 -15.47 3.44
N ASP A 26 1.29 -16.39 2.58
CA ASP A 26 2.62 -16.31 1.96
C ASP A 26 2.80 -15.11 1.03
N SER A 27 1.81 -14.80 0.19
CA SER A 27 1.86 -13.64 -0.72
C SER A 27 1.87 -12.32 0.06
N GLN A 28 1.10 -12.24 1.16
CA GLN A 28 1.15 -11.12 2.09
C GLN A 28 2.56 -10.98 2.71
N ARG A 29 3.11 -12.05 3.26
CA ARG A 29 4.45 -12.05 3.87
C ARG A 29 5.52 -11.61 2.88
N HIS A 30 5.46 -12.09 1.64
CA HIS A 30 6.40 -11.69 0.58
C HIS A 30 6.28 -10.20 0.19
N CYS A 31 5.06 -9.66 0.18
CA CYS A 31 4.85 -8.23 -0.10
C CYS A 31 5.42 -7.36 1.02
N VAL A 32 5.11 -7.70 2.28
CA VAL A 32 5.65 -7.00 3.46
C VAL A 32 7.17 -7.07 3.50
N GLU A 33 7.77 -8.24 3.23
CA GLU A 33 9.22 -8.39 3.19
C GLU A 33 9.88 -7.56 2.07
N SER A 34 9.24 -7.48 0.90
CA SER A 34 9.74 -6.65 -0.19
C SER A 34 9.67 -5.17 0.15
N MET A 35 8.58 -4.73 0.79
CA MET A 35 8.39 -3.36 1.26
C MET A 35 9.38 -3.00 2.38
N ARG A 36 9.62 -3.93 3.31
CA ARG A 36 10.63 -3.79 4.38
C ARG A 36 12.01 -3.48 3.81
N ARG A 37 12.45 -4.22 2.78
CA ARG A 37 13.75 -4.00 2.11
C ARG A 37 13.84 -2.62 1.46
N LEU A 38 12.75 -2.13 0.86
CA LEU A 38 12.71 -0.79 0.27
C LEU A 38 12.79 0.30 1.35
N ILE A 39 12.03 0.15 2.43
CA ILE A 39 12.03 1.07 3.58
C ILE A 39 13.41 1.12 4.23
N ASP A 40 14.04 -0.04 4.45
CA ASP A 40 15.39 -0.13 5.00
C ASP A 40 16.39 0.66 4.16
N SER A 41 16.31 0.53 2.82
CA SER A 41 17.14 1.31 1.90
C SER A 41 16.87 2.81 1.99
N LEU A 42 15.60 3.24 2.12
CA LEU A 42 15.24 4.65 2.24
C LEU A 42 15.70 5.26 3.57
N ILE A 43 15.71 4.49 4.65
CA ILE A 43 16.27 4.89 5.94
C ILE A 43 17.79 5.02 5.85
N GLN A 44 18.47 4.06 5.22
CA GLN A 44 19.93 4.13 5.00
C GLN A 44 20.33 5.35 4.14
N GLN A 45 19.49 5.75 3.19
CA GLN A 45 19.66 6.95 2.36
C GLN A 45 19.32 8.26 3.10
N GLY A 46 18.78 8.19 4.33
CA GLY A 46 18.37 9.37 5.10
C GLY A 46 17.16 10.10 4.51
N VAL A 47 16.32 9.41 3.74
CA VAL A 47 15.07 9.95 3.20
C VAL A 47 13.93 9.80 4.21
N VAL A 48 13.85 8.62 4.83
CA VAL A 48 12.87 8.28 5.88
C VAL A 48 13.56 8.35 7.23
N ASP A 49 12.87 8.89 8.24
CA ASP A 49 13.38 9.00 9.61
C ASP A 49 13.66 7.60 10.20
N ARG A 50 14.47 7.53 11.27
CA ARG A 50 14.81 6.27 11.92
C ARG A 50 13.55 5.61 12.49
N ALA A 51 13.12 4.54 11.84
CA ALA A 51 12.02 3.69 12.26
C ALA A 51 12.40 2.21 12.09
N ASP A 52 11.69 1.32 12.77
CA ASP A 52 11.83 -0.12 12.52
C ASP A 52 11.26 -0.46 11.12
N PRO A 53 12.06 -1.00 10.18
CA PRO A 53 11.62 -1.25 8.82
C PRO A 53 10.47 -2.25 8.72
N GLN A 54 10.41 -3.24 9.62
CA GLN A 54 9.38 -4.28 9.62
C GLN A 54 8.04 -3.74 10.13
N ALA A 55 8.06 -2.96 11.21
CA ALA A 55 6.90 -2.28 11.76
C ALA A 55 6.33 -1.31 10.73
N LEU A 56 7.19 -0.52 10.07
CA LEU A 56 6.74 0.43 9.07
C LEU A 56 6.15 -0.27 7.83
N ALA A 57 6.78 -1.34 7.35
CA ALA A 57 6.25 -2.15 6.25
C ALA A 57 4.88 -2.76 6.60
N SER A 58 4.72 -3.26 7.82
CA SER A 58 3.47 -3.86 8.30
C SER A 58 2.35 -2.81 8.41
N LEU A 59 2.67 -1.61 8.91
CA LEU A 59 1.73 -0.49 9.00
C LEU A 59 1.26 -0.02 7.61
N ILE A 60 2.20 0.20 6.69
CA ILE A 60 1.87 0.64 5.32
C ILE A 60 1.03 -0.42 4.62
N TYR A 61 1.45 -1.69 4.66
CA TYR A 61 0.68 -2.78 4.08
C TYR A 61 -0.73 -2.89 4.67
N GLY A 62 -0.87 -2.78 6.00
CA GLY A 62 -2.16 -2.79 6.68
C GLY A 62 -3.07 -1.65 6.24
N SER A 63 -2.54 -0.43 6.18
CA SER A 63 -3.29 0.75 5.73
C SER A 63 -3.77 0.63 4.28
N LEU A 64 -2.92 0.08 3.39
CA LEU A 64 -3.26 -0.16 1.99
C LEU A 64 -4.33 -1.23 1.82
N ALA A 65 -4.25 -2.31 2.61
CA ALA A 65 -5.26 -3.37 2.60
C ALA A 65 -6.61 -2.83 3.07
N GLU A 66 -6.64 -2.07 4.16
CA GLU A 66 -7.85 -1.45 4.69
C GLU A 66 -8.45 -0.44 3.69
N ALA A 67 -7.62 0.43 3.11
CA ALA A 67 -8.05 1.37 2.08
C ALA A 67 -8.66 0.65 0.86
N ALA A 68 -8.07 -0.46 0.42
CA ALA A 68 -8.61 -1.24 -0.69
C ALA A 68 -10.00 -1.82 -0.37
N PHE A 69 -10.20 -2.33 0.86
CA PHE A 69 -11.53 -2.79 1.30
C PHE A 69 -12.53 -1.64 1.36
N TRP A 70 -12.15 -0.51 1.94
CA TRP A 70 -12.98 0.67 2.05
C TRP A 70 -13.40 1.26 0.69
N ILE A 71 -12.49 1.27 -0.30
CA ILE A 71 -12.79 1.68 -1.67
C ILE A 71 -13.76 0.70 -2.33
N ALA A 72 -13.54 -0.61 -2.18
CA ALA A 72 -14.36 -1.65 -2.81
C ALA A 72 -15.79 -1.73 -2.25
N ASP A 73 -16.00 -1.31 -1.00
CA ASP A 73 -17.31 -1.27 -0.33
C ASP A 73 -18.17 -0.06 -0.76
N GLY A 74 -17.59 0.93 -1.44
CA GLY A 74 -18.27 2.19 -1.76
C GLY A 74 -18.97 2.25 -3.10
N GLU A 75 -20.06 3.02 -3.17
CA GLU A 75 -20.74 3.32 -4.44
C GLU A 75 -19.92 4.23 -5.37
N ASP A 76 -19.11 5.14 -4.82
CA ASP A 76 -18.20 6.01 -5.58
C ASP A 76 -16.73 5.65 -5.29
N GLY A 77 -16.28 4.57 -5.92
CA GLY A 77 -14.91 4.07 -5.79
C GLY A 77 -13.84 5.08 -6.23
N ASN A 78 -14.14 5.95 -7.19
CA ASN A 78 -13.18 6.96 -7.67
C ASN A 78 -12.98 8.07 -6.65
N ALA A 79 -14.06 8.57 -6.04
CA ALA A 79 -13.95 9.56 -4.97
C ALA A 79 -13.23 8.98 -3.74
N ARG A 80 -13.55 7.74 -3.36
CA ARG A 80 -12.86 7.06 -2.24
C ARG A 80 -11.40 6.79 -2.53
N LEU A 81 -11.04 6.43 -3.76
CA LEU A 81 -9.64 6.25 -4.16
C LEU A 81 -8.86 7.56 -3.99
N ALA A 82 -9.41 8.69 -4.45
CA ALA A 82 -8.78 9.99 -4.27
C ALA A 82 -8.57 10.31 -2.78
N GLN A 83 -9.60 10.11 -1.95
CA GLN A 83 -9.53 10.32 -0.51
C GLN A 83 -8.48 9.43 0.18
N ALA A 84 -8.40 8.16 -0.21
CA ALA A 84 -7.43 7.23 0.34
C ALA A 84 -5.99 7.60 -0.03
N VAL A 85 -5.76 8.02 -1.28
CA VAL A 85 -4.45 8.48 -1.75
C VAL A 85 -4.03 9.74 -1.00
N ASP A 86 -4.91 10.73 -0.88
CA ASP A 86 -4.63 11.99 -0.16
C ASP A 86 -4.26 11.71 1.31
N ALA A 87 -5.01 10.85 1.99
CA ALA A 87 -4.75 10.48 3.38
C ALA A 87 -3.43 9.70 3.55
N LEU A 88 -3.13 8.80 2.60
CA LEU A 88 -1.89 8.04 2.61
C LEU A 88 -0.69 8.96 2.36
N GLU A 89 -0.77 9.87 1.39
CA GLU A 89 0.30 10.83 1.13
C GLU A 89 0.61 11.69 2.36
N LEU A 90 -0.42 12.19 3.04
CA LEU A 90 -0.24 12.98 4.26
C LEU A 90 0.48 12.17 5.35
N SER A 91 0.11 10.89 5.50
CA SER A 91 0.72 9.97 6.45
C SER A 91 2.19 9.70 6.11
N LEU A 92 2.50 9.44 4.84
CA LEU A 92 3.86 9.17 4.36
C LEU A 92 4.77 10.40 4.45
N ARG A 93 4.23 11.61 4.25
CA ARG A 93 4.99 12.86 4.45
C ARG A 93 5.48 13.02 5.89
N GLY A 94 4.74 12.48 6.87
CA GLY A 94 5.15 12.47 8.28
C GLY A 94 6.37 11.60 8.58
N LEU A 95 6.71 10.66 7.68
CA LEU A 95 7.86 9.75 7.81
C LEU A 95 9.14 10.31 7.19
N LEU A 96 9.04 11.39 6.40
CA LEU A 96 10.18 11.99 5.73
C LEU A 96 11.02 12.79 6.73
N VAL A 97 12.34 12.68 6.62
CA VAL A 97 13.27 13.50 7.41
C VAL A 97 13.01 14.97 7.08
N LYS A 98 12.61 15.76 8.09
CA LYS A 98 12.53 17.21 7.95
C LYS A 98 13.96 17.76 7.83
N ARG A 99 14.30 18.27 6.65
CA ARG A 99 15.53 19.04 6.44
C ARG A 99 15.34 20.48 6.90
#